data_AF-A0A7R9A463-F1
#
_entry.id   AF-A0A7R9A463-F1
#
_cell.length_a   1.000
_cell.length_b   1.000
_cell.length_c   1.000
_cell.angle_alpha   90.00
_cell.angle_beta   90.00
_cell.angle_gamma   90.00
#
_symmetry.space_group_name_H-M   'P 1'
#
loop_
_entity.id
_entity.type
_entity.pdbx_description
1 polymer ?
#
loop_
_entity_poly.entity_id
_entity_poly.type
_entity_poly.pdbx_seq_one_letter_code
_entity_poly.pdbx_strand_id
1 'polypeptide(L)'
;MLGKCVLLFLLLCPVLGEREELRCDCEEQSVVEEGSVSSICSARATSRGLKQQVVSYSLYGSKSRDGRAPVEFEDLVPEVCEDVKVQYPGWVMRIYTDYKPEVPEQREWMCEIQCNNPHVDFCLVDRLPELGDVTSVQNQGRTWRFLPGMDPLVDIFLSRDTDSLVIDRERDAVREWLESDSMVHAMRDHPRHGRHILAGMWGAKTFMNRSLMASLTAKMLFETHLDHEKEFDQDILREVLWPATKNQMMVHDSYFCSEPEFEGPAYRPFPTRRDAKFFVSYGPRFLPALKDVTKCPLQCRPREHRYWVYC
;
A
#
# COMPACT_ATOMS: atom_id res chain seq x y z
N MET A 1 -43.10 43.50 -9.25
CA MET A 1 -41.65 43.28 -9.11
C MET A 1 -41.39 42.94 -7.64
N LEU A 2 -41.36 41.64 -7.30
CA LEU A 2 -41.00 41.14 -5.98
C LEU A 2 -39.51 40.76 -6.00
N GLY A 3 -38.67 41.48 -5.26
CA GLY A 3 -37.28 41.10 -5.00
C GLY A 3 -37.19 40.22 -3.76
N LYS A 4 -36.82 38.94 -3.93
CA LYS A 4 -36.57 38.00 -2.83
C LYS A 4 -35.18 38.27 -2.25
N CYS A 5 -35.11 38.60 -0.96
CA CYS A 5 -33.89 38.46 -0.16
C CYS A 5 -33.51 36.99 -0.08
N VAL A 6 -32.32 36.63 -0.55
CA VAL A 6 -31.72 35.31 -0.32
C VAL A 6 -31.03 35.37 1.04
N LEU A 7 -31.63 34.69 2.02
CA LEU A 7 -31.07 34.47 3.33
C LEU A 7 -29.90 33.48 3.20
N LEU A 8 -28.67 33.97 3.39
CA LEU A 8 -27.47 33.13 3.42
C LEU A 8 -27.47 32.37 4.76
N PHE A 9 -27.84 31.09 4.73
CA PHE A 9 -27.65 30.19 5.87
C PHE A 9 -26.15 29.93 6.02
N LEU A 10 -25.51 30.64 6.95
CA LEU A 10 -24.24 30.25 7.55
C LEU A 10 -24.47 28.93 8.29
N LEU A 11 -24.12 27.81 7.64
CA LEU A 11 -23.92 26.54 8.31
C LEU A 11 -22.74 26.72 9.27
N LEU A 12 -23.05 26.90 10.54
CA LEU A 12 -22.11 26.75 11.65
C LEU A 12 -21.53 25.34 11.58
N CYS A 13 -20.28 25.23 11.12
CA CYS A 13 -19.49 24.03 11.27
C CYS A 13 -19.34 23.80 12.79
N PRO A 14 -19.83 22.69 13.36
CA PRO A 14 -19.58 22.41 14.77
C PRO A 14 -18.08 22.25 14.95
N VAL A 15 -17.52 22.93 15.95
CA VAL A 15 -16.13 22.73 16.39
C VAL A 15 -16.00 21.27 16.77
N LEU A 16 -15.53 20.45 15.82
CA LEU A 16 -15.05 19.11 16.07
C LEU A 16 -13.87 19.29 17.03
N GLY A 17 -13.96 18.70 18.22
CA GLY A 17 -12.82 18.67 19.14
C GLY A 17 -11.59 18.19 18.39
N GLU A 18 -10.47 18.90 18.53
CA GLU A 18 -9.21 18.57 17.86
C GLU A 18 -8.85 17.12 18.20
N ARG A 19 -8.86 16.28 17.17
CA ARG A 19 -8.48 14.87 17.24
C ARG A 19 -6.97 14.79 17.45
N GLU A 20 -6.52 14.14 18.54
CA GLU A 20 -5.11 14.11 18.95
C GLU A 20 -4.18 13.37 17.97
N GLU A 21 -3.07 13.98 17.54
CA GLU A 21 -2.05 13.25 16.77
C GLU A 21 -1.38 12.16 17.61
N LEU A 22 -0.88 11.09 16.97
CA LEU A 22 -0.02 10.13 17.64
C LEU A 22 1.31 10.80 18.01
N ARG A 23 1.63 10.84 19.30
CA ARG A 23 2.91 11.33 19.83
C ARG A 23 3.48 10.29 20.79
N CYS A 24 4.71 9.85 20.50
CA CYS A 24 5.45 8.88 21.28
C CYS A 24 6.72 9.55 21.85
N ASP A 25 7.06 9.23 23.10
CA ASP A 25 8.12 9.93 23.85
C ASP A 25 9.56 9.59 23.40
N CYS A 26 9.72 8.79 22.35
CA CYS A 26 11.02 8.32 21.85
C CYS A 26 11.63 9.21 20.76
N GLU A 27 10.99 10.32 20.41
CA GLU A 27 11.41 11.16 19.28
C GLU A 27 11.65 12.62 19.69
N GLU A 28 12.76 13.19 19.22
CA GLU A 28 12.96 14.63 19.23
C GLU A 28 12.01 15.29 18.22
N GLN A 29 11.26 16.28 18.69
CA GLN A 29 10.33 17.03 17.84
C GLN A 29 11.11 17.89 16.84
N SER A 30 11.09 17.51 15.57
CA SER A 30 11.54 18.39 14.49
C SER A 30 10.42 19.37 14.12
N VAL A 31 10.69 20.67 14.24
CA VAL A 31 9.77 21.72 13.78
C VAL A 31 9.77 21.75 12.25
N VAL A 32 8.62 21.49 11.63
CA VAL A 32 8.43 21.68 10.20
C VAL A 32 8.18 23.17 9.95
N GLU A 33 8.91 23.79 9.01
CA GLU A 33 8.71 25.21 8.66
C GLU A 33 7.32 25.45 8.06
N GLU A 34 6.61 26.46 8.58
CA GLU A 34 5.31 26.90 8.07
C GLU A 34 5.41 27.29 6.58
N GLY A 35 4.52 26.72 5.74
CA GLY A 35 4.48 26.97 4.30
C GLY A 35 5.22 25.96 3.42
N SER A 36 5.85 24.94 4.01
CA SER A 36 6.40 23.79 3.28
C SER A 36 5.31 22.77 2.91
N VAL A 37 5.53 22.01 1.83
CA VAL A 37 4.64 20.94 1.39
C VAL A 37 4.55 19.86 2.49
N SER A 38 3.35 19.53 2.94
CA SER A 38 3.09 18.52 3.97
C SER A 38 2.79 17.13 3.39
N SER A 39 3.12 16.09 4.15
CA SER A 39 2.63 14.74 3.89
C SER A 39 1.15 14.64 4.28
N ILE A 40 0.39 13.85 3.51
CA ILE A 40 -1.01 13.51 3.84
C ILE A 40 -1.13 12.41 4.91
N CYS A 41 -0.01 11.92 5.47
CA CYS A 41 0.00 10.85 6.47
C CYS A 41 0.03 11.41 7.91
N SER A 42 1.07 12.18 8.26
CA SER A 42 1.28 12.71 9.61
C SER A 42 2.37 13.79 9.64
N ALA A 43 2.49 14.52 10.76
CA ALA A 43 3.59 15.44 11.00
C ALA A 43 4.97 14.74 10.94
N ARG A 44 5.06 13.51 11.47
CA ARG A 44 6.26 12.67 11.38
C ARG A 44 6.60 12.30 9.94
N ALA A 45 5.61 11.88 9.15
CA ALA A 45 5.84 11.63 7.72
C ALA A 45 6.27 12.90 6.98
N THR A 46 5.80 14.08 7.41
CA THR A 46 6.25 15.38 6.86
C THR A 46 7.71 15.68 7.19
N SER A 47 8.16 15.41 8.42
CA SER A 47 9.54 15.70 8.84
C SER A 47 10.60 14.87 8.11
N ARG A 48 10.22 13.75 7.49
CA ARG A 48 11.09 12.96 6.60
C ARG A 48 11.47 13.69 5.31
N GLY A 49 10.75 14.74 4.93
CA GLY A 49 11.06 15.58 3.77
C GLY A 49 10.62 14.99 2.42
N LEU A 50 11.14 15.56 1.33
CA LEU A 50 10.81 15.17 -0.04
C LEU A 50 11.48 13.86 -0.46
N LYS A 51 10.96 13.25 -1.53
CA LYS A 51 11.52 12.07 -2.22
C LYS A 51 11.53 10.79 -1.41
N GLN A 52 10.50 10.59 -0.60
CA GLN A 52 10.36 9.41 0.22
C GLN A 52 10.12 8.17 -0.65
N GLN A 53 10.71 7.05 -0.22
CA GLN A 53 10.41 5.72 -0.74
C GLN A 53 9.63 4.96 0.35
N VAL A 54 8.42 4.51 0.02
CA VAL A 54 7.46 4.03 1.02
C VAL A 54 7.06 2.58 0.75
N VAL A 55 7.09 1.74 1.78
CA VAL A 55 6.36 0.47 1.78
C VAL A 55 5.08 0.67 2.60
N SER A 56 3.94 0.55 1.94
CA SER A 56 2.65 0.95 2.48
C SER A 56 1.79 -0.24 2.85
N TYR A 57 1.24 -0.20 4.05
CA TYR A 57 0.39 -1.22 4.63
C TYR A 57 -0.93 -0.62 5.12
N SER A 58 -1.94 -1.48 5.20
CA SER A 58 -3.21 -1.19 5.84
C SER A 58 -3.37 -2.11 7.04
N LEU A 59 -3.64 -1.55 8.21
CA LEU A 59 -3.98 -2.31 9.41
C LEU A 59 -5.28 -1.75 10.00
N TYR A 60 -6.37 -2.48 9.89
CA TYR A 60 -7.69 -1.93 10.15
C TYR A 60 -8.63 -2.93 10.79
N GLY A 61 -9.71 -2.39 11.35
CA GLY A 61 -10.74 -3.16 12.03
C GLY A 61 -10.54 -3.18 13.53
N SER A 62 -9.90 -2.16 14.13
CA SER A 62 -9.70 -2.03 15.58
C SER A 62 -10.84 -2.62 16.41
N LYS A 63 -10.51 -3.63 17.27
CA LYS A 63 -11.41 -4.43 18.13
C LYS A 63 -12.90 -4.13 17.88
N SER A 64 -13.47 -4.79 16.86
CA SER A 64 -14.91 -4.78 16.65
C SER A 64 -15.61 -5.04 18.00
N ARG A 65 -16.73 -4.34 18.26
CA ARG A 65 -17.55 -4.37 19.49
C ARG A 65 -18.02 -5.77 19.95
N ASP A 66 -17.58 -6.81 19.27
CA ASP A 66 -17.85 -8.24 19.40
C ASP A 66 -16.57 -9.10 19.48
N GLY A 67 -15.39 -8.49 19.66
CA GLY A 67 -14.12 -9.17 19.98
C GLY A 67 -13.51 -9.98 18.83
N ARG A 68 -13.81 -9.63 17.57
CA ARG A 68 -13.46 -10.42 16.38
C ARG A 68 -12.65 -9.70 15.30
N ALA A 69 -12.12 -8.52 15.61
CA ALA A 69 -10.94 -8.06 14.89
C ALA A 69 -9.76 -8.95 15.31
N PRO A 70 -9.11 -9.68 14.38
CA PRO A 70 -8.15 -10.68 14.78
C PRO A 70 -6.85 -9.98 15.21
N VAL A 71 -6.62 -9.95 16.53
CA VAL A 71 -5.34 -9.74 17.23
C VAL A 71 -4.14 -10.24 16.40
N GLU A 72 -4.34 -11.34 15.70
CA GLU A 72 -3.42 -12.04 14.82
C GLU A 72 -2.68 -11.19 13.73
N PHE A 73 -3.18 -10.03 13.24
CA PHE A 73 -2.45 -9.25 12.19
C PHE A 73 -1.44 -8.28 12.81
N GLU A 74 -1.74 -7.78 14.01
CA GLU A 74 -0.79 -6.99 14.80
C GLU A 74 0.46 -7.81 15.11
N ASP A 75 0.27 -9.11 15.40
CA ASP A 75 1.34 -10.06 15.71
C ASP A 75 2.37 -10.23 14.57
N LEU A 76 1.99 -9.91 13.33
CA LEU A 76 2.88 -9.97 12.17
C LEU A 76 3.65 -8.66 11.93
N VAL A 77 3.20 -7.55 12.53
CA VAL A 77 3.82 -6.23 12.31
C VAL A 77 5.29 -6.21 12.71
N PRO A 78 5.72 -6.74 13.87
CA PRO A 78 7.14 -6.77 14.22
C PRO A 78 8.02 -7.49 13.18
N GLU A 79 7.56 -8.63 12.65
CA GLU A 79 8.29 -9.39 11.63
C GLU A 79 8.35 -8.61 10.31
N VAL A 80 7.23 -8.02 9.89
CA VAL A 80 7.17 -7.18 8.67
C VAL A 80 8.03 -5.92 8.81
N CYS A 81 8.12 -5.32 9.99
CA CYS A 81 9.01 -4.17 10.23
C CYS A 81 10.48 -4.55 10.01
N GLU A 82 10.92 -5.70 10.49
CA GLU A 82 12.29 -6.19 10.29
C GLU A 82 12.54 -6.57 8.82
N ASP A 83 11.58 -7.24 8.17
CA ASP A 83 11.63 -7.57 6.75
C ASP A 83 11.83 -6.31 5.88
N VAL A 84 11.03 -5.26 6.10
CA VAL A 84 11.17 -4.00 5.34
C VAL A 84 12.53 -3.36 5.59
N LYS A 85 13.01 -3.35 6.83
CA LYS A 85 14.33 -2.80 7.18
C LYS A 85 15.48 -3.53 6.51
N VAL A 86 15.40 -4.86 6.43
CA VAL A 86 16.42 -5.71 5.81
C VAL A 86 16.36 -5.62 4.29
N GLN A 87 15.16 -5.71 3.71
CA GLN A 87 14.97 -5.83 2.25
C GLN A 87 14.99 -4.47 1.54
N TYR A 88 14.54 -3.41 2.22
CA TYR A 88 14.43 -2.05 1.67
C TYR A 88 15.12 -1.03 2.60
N PRO A 89 16.46 -1.12 2.79
CA PRO A 89 17.18 -0.22 3.67
C PRO A 89 17.00 1.25 3.22
N GLY A 90 16.62 2.11 4.17
CA GLY A 90 16.37 3.53 3.94
C GLY A 90 14.93 3.87 3.50
N TRP A 91 14.08 2.87 3.26
CA TRP A 91 12.66 3.08 2.97
C TRP A 91 11.87 3.27 4.25
N VAL A 92 10.73 3.96 4.12
CA VAL A 92 9.79 4.20 5.21
C VAL A 92 8.65 3.19 5.13
N MET A 93 8.37 2.50 6.22
CA MET A 93 7.15 1.69 6.34
C MET A 93 6.03 2.60 6.83
N ARG A 94 4.94 2.70 6.07
CA ARG A 94 3.74 3.45 6.49
C ARG A 94 2.59 2.51 6.75
N ILE A 95 2.01 2.58 7.94
CA ILE A 95 0.86 1.79 8.35
C ILE A 95 -0.36 2.71 8.46
N TYR A 96 -1.29 2.58 7.53
CA TYR A 96 -2.56 3.28 7.56
C TYR A 96 -3.56 2.51 8.43
N THR A 97 -4.08 3.14 9.47
CA THR A 97 -4.89 2.47 10.49
C THR A 97 -6.05 3.28 11.04
N ASP A 98 -7.10 2.58 11.46
CA ASP A 98 -8.26 3.15 12.16
C ASP A 98 -8.07 3.23 13.69
N TYR A 99 -6.86 2.92 14.18
CA TYR A 99 -6.53 2.95 15.59
C TYR A 99 -6.60 4.38 16.13
N LYS A 100 -6.83 4.49 17.43
CA LYS A 100 -7.13 5.72 18.15
C LYS A 100 -6.06 5.93 19.22
N PRO A 101 -5.22 6.98 19.12
CA PRO A 101 -4.28 7.34 20.19
C PRO A 101 -4.95 7.64 21.54
N GLU A 102 -6.26 7.91 21.53
CA GLU A 102 -7.07 8.10 22.73
C GLU A 102 -7.36 6.79 23.47
N VAL A 103 -7.16 5.63 22.82
CA VAL A 103 -7.28 4.30 23.44
C VAL A 103 -5.88 3.89 23.93
N PRO A 104 -5.64 3.80 25.26
CA PRO A 104 -4.29 3.58 25.81
C PRO A 104 -3.58 2.36 25.24
N GLU A 105 -4.28 1.22 25.10
CA GLU A 105 -3.72 -0.02 24.54
C GLU A 105 -3.22 0.17 23.10
N GLN A 106 -3.96 0.92 22.27
CA GLN A 106 -3.60 1.16 20.87
C GLN A 106 -2.46 2.17 20.77
N ARG A 107 -2.45 3.21 21.62
CA ARG A 107 -1.33 4.15 21.71
C ARG A 107 -0.05 3.43 22.14
N GLU A 108 -0.11 2.62 23.19
CA GLU A 108 1.03 1.88 23.72
C GLU A 108 1.62 0.97 22.63
N TRP A 109 0.77 0.19 21.96
CA TRP A 109 1.19 -0.68 20.86
C TRP A 109 1.82 0.10 19.69
N MET A 110 1.17 1.16 19.20
CA MET A 110 1.73 1.99 18.12
C MET A 110 3.07 2.61 18.52
N CYS A 111 3.17 3.13 19.75
CA CYS A 111 4.42 3.71 20.22
C CYS A 111 5.52 2.67 20.44
N GLU A 112 5.20 1.47 20.94
CA GLU A 112 6.19 0.39 21.04
C GLU A 112 6.77 0.04 19.67
N ILE A 113 5.90 -0.15 18.66
CA ILE A 113 6.33 -0.43 17.29
C ILE A 113 7.18 0.72 16.74
N GLN A 114 6.70 1.97 16.82
CA GLN A 114 7.38 3.12 16.24
C GLN A 114 8.72 3.42 16.92
N CYS A 115 8.79 3.33 18.26
CA CYS A 115 10.01 3.59 19.01
C CYS A 115 11.09 2.54 18.76
N ASN A 116 10.70 1.27 18.59
CA ASN A 116 11.63 0.20 18.24
C ASN A 116 12.00 0.20 16.75
N ASN A 117 11.22 0.86 15.89
CA ASN A 117 11.39 0.89 14.45
C ASN A 117 11.31 2.32 13.89
N PRO A 118 12.41 3.10 13.93
CA PRO A 118 12.41 4.50 13.49
C PRO A 118 12.08 4.72 12.00
N HIS A 119 12.04 3.66 11.19
CA HIS A 119 11.58 3.70 9.79
C HIS A 119 10.07 3.55 9.64
N VAL A 120 9.31 3.39 10.73
CA VAL A 120 7.85 3.23 10.72
C VAL A 120 7.14 4.55 11.02
N ASP A 121 6.08 4.81 10.26
CA ASP A 121 5.10 5.87 10.52
C ASP A 121 3.69 5.28 10.57
N PHE A 122 2.90 5.69 11.57
CA PHE A 122 1.46 5.46 11.58
C PHE A 122 0.71 6.63 10.94
N CYS A 123 -0.23 6.31 10.05
CA CYS A 123 -1.13 7.27 9.41
C CYS A 123 -2.55 7.00 9.90
N LEU A 124 -3.10 7.90 10.72
CA LEU A 124 -4.41 7.74 11.33
C LEU A 124 -5.50 8.14 10.33
N VAL A 125 -6.23 7.15 9.81
CA VAL A 125 -7.14 7.35 8.65
C VAL A 125 -8.41 8.13 8.98
N ASP A 126 -8.64 8.44 10.25
CA ASP A 126 -9.75 9.28 10.68
C ASP A 126 -9.37 10.77 10.79
N ARG A 127 -8.11 11.12 10.55
CA ARG A 127 -7.59 12.49 10.71
C ARG A 127 -6.38 12.77 9.82
N LEU A 128 -6.37 12.24 8.60
CA LEU A 128 -5.27 12.47 7.67
C LEU A 128 -5.18 13.97 7.33
N PRO A 129 -3.98 14.56 7.31
CA PRO A 129 -3.79 15.91 6.79
C PRO A 129 -4.40 16.06 5.38
N GLU A 130 -5.08 17.18 5.13
CA GLU A 130 -5.80 17.53 3.90
C GLU A 130 -7.01 16.65 3.53
N LEU A 131 -6.99 15.35 3.82
CA LEU A 131 -8.06 14.40 3.47
C LEU A 131 -9.11 14.21 4.57
N GLY A 132 -8.76 14.47 5.83
CA GLY A 132 -9.65 14.28 6.97
C GLY A 132 -9.94 12.81 7.28
N ASP A 133 -11.21 12.53 7.59
CA ASP A 133 -11.67 11.18 7.96
C ASP A 133 -12.06 10.38 6.71
N VAL A 134 -11.28 9.35 6.39
CA VAL A 134 -11.53 8.43 5.27
C VAL A 134 -12.05 7.05 5.72
N THR A 135 -12.47 6.92 6.98
CA THR A 135 -13.01 5.65 7.51
C THR A 135 -14.37 5.28 6.92
N SER A 136 -15.17 6.27 6.53
CA SER A 136 -16.52 6.06 5.97
C SER A 136 -16.53 5.71 4.49
N VAL A 137 -15.36 5.68 3.84
CA VAL A 137 -15.28 5.34 2.44
C VAL A 137 -15.45 3.81 2.30
N GLN A 138 -16.41 3.38 1.48
CA GLN A 138 -16.92 1.98 1.44
C GLN A 138 -15.80 0.91 1.44
N ASN A 139 -15.70 0.14 2.53
CA ASN A 139 -14.84 -1.05 2.68
C ASN A 139 -13.35 -0.84 2.33
N GLN A 140 -12.84 0.37 2.58
CA GLN A 140 -11.52 0.84 2.10
C GLN A 140 -10.34 0.62 3.04
N GLY A 141 -10.52 -0.10 4.14
CA GLY A 141 -9.40 -0.51 5.00
C GLY A 141 -8.23 -1.04 4.16
N ARG A 142 -8.52 -1.92 3.19
CA ARG A 142 -7.55 -2.50 2.26
C ARG A 142 -6.94 -1.52 1.27
N THR A 143 -7.64 -0.47 0.88
CA THR A 143 -7.14 0.48 -0.13
C THR A 143 -6.40 1.66 0.49
N TRP A 144 -6.40 1.84 1.81
CA TRP A 144 -5.61 2.89 2.46
C TRP A 144 -4.12 2.81 2.14
N ARG A 145 -3.57 1.60 1.93
CA ARG A 145 -2.21 1.40 1.40
C ARG A 145 -1.96 1.91 -0.02
N PHE A 146 -2.94 2.52 -0.68
CA PHE A 146 -2.79 3.21 -1.97
C PHE A 146 -2.59 4.73 -1.79
N LEU A 147 -2.87 5.27 -0.60
CA LEU A 147 -2.79 6.70 -0.29
C LEU A 147 -1.41 7.33 -0.57
N PRO A 148 -0.25 6.66 -0.47
CA PRO A 148 1.02 7.26 -0.87
C PRO A 148 1.05 7.76 -2.32
N GLY A 149 0.17 7.25 -3.20
CA GLY A 149 0.02 7.77 -4.57
C GLY A 149 -0.49 9.21 -4.65
N MET A 150 -1.09 9.75 -3.58
CA MET A 150 -1.53 11.14 -3.45
C MET A 150 -0.58 12.00 -2.61
N ASP A 151 0.40 11.39 -1.93
CA ASP A 151 1.30 12.14 -1.05
C ASP A 151 2.36 12.90 -1.86
N PRO A 152 2.43 14.24 -1.75
CA PRO A 152 3.36 15.02 -2.54
C PRO A 152 4.83 14.81 -2.16
N LEU A 153 5.12 14.24 -0.98
CA LEU A 153 6.47 13.96 -0.51
C LEU A 153 6.99 12.57 -0.91
N VAL A 154 6.13 11.69 -1.43
CA VAL A 154 6.50 10.32 -1.82
C VAL A 154 6.88 10.28 -3.29
N ASP A 155 8.07 9.76 -3.63
CA ASP A 155 8.54 9.55 -5.01
C ASP A 155 8.20 8.14 -5.50
N ILE A 156 8.26 7.16 -4.60
CA ILE A 156 8.07 5.76 -4.92
C ILE A 156 7.31 5.12 -3.76
N PHE A 157 6.32 4.29 -4.08
CA PHE A 157 5.75 3.42 -3.08
C PHE A 157 5.50 1.99 -3.57
N LEU A 158 5.47 1.07 -2.62
CA LEU A 158 5.00 -0.30 -2.77
C LEU A 158 3.75 -0.46 -1.90
N SER A 159 2.70 -1.06 -2.43
CA SER A 159 1.52 -1.45 -1.69
C SER A 159 1.66 -2.90 -1.26
N ARG A 160 1.45 -3.19 0.03
CA ARG A 160 1.68 -4.51 0.64
C ARG A 160 0.55 -4.93 1.57
N ASP A 161 0.27 -6.23 1.60
CA ASP A 161 -0.60 -6.83 2.61
C ASP A 161 0.22 -7.10 3.90
N THR A 162 -0.37 -6.83 5.06
CA THR A 162 0.28 -6.96 6.38
C THR A 162 0.55 -8.43 6.76
N ASP A 163 -0.10 -9.38 6.10
CA ASP A 163 0.11 -10.82 6.27
C ASP A 163 1.02 -11.45 5.22
N SER A 164 1.80 -10.62 4.52
CA SER A 164 2.77 -11.05 3.52
C SER A 164 4.19 -10.60 3.89
N LEU A 165 5.09 -11.56 4.08
CA LEU A 165 6.51 -11.33 4.33
C LEU A 165 7.23 -10.82 3.08
N VAL A 166 8.29 -10.05 3.26
CA VAL A 166 9.13 -9.54 2.17
C VAL A 166 10.32 -10.47 2.00
N ILE A 167 10.44 -11.09 0.84
CA ILE A 167 11.49 -12.06 0.55
C ILE A 167 12.48 -11.52 -0.50
N ASP A 168 13.69 -12.09 -0.54
CA ASP A 168 14.75 -11.67 -1.48
C ASP A 168 14.28 -11.61 -2.95
N ARG A 169 13.46 -12.59 -3.34
CA ARG A 169 12.87 -12.68 -4.68
C ARG A 169 12.03 -11.45 -5.06
N GLU A 170 11.31 -10.90 -4.09
CA GLU A 170 10.52 -9.68 -4.27
C GLU A 170 11.43 -8.47 -4.40
N ARG A 171 12.39 -8.31 -3.47
CA ARG A 171 13.39 -7.23 -3.51
C ARG A 171 14.10 -7.20 -4.86
N ASP A 172 14.51 -8.36 -5.37
CA ASP A 172 15.24 -8.45 -6.63
C ASP A 172 14.37 -8.01 -7.82
N ALA A 173 13.08 -8.37 -7.84
CA ALA A 173 12.12 -7.92 -8.85
C ALA A 173 11.80 -6.42 -8.74
N VAL A 174 11.68 -5.89 -7.52
CA VAL A 174 11.53 -4.46 -7.27
C VAL A 174 12.76 -3.70 -7.75
N ARG A 175 13.98 -4.20 -7.49
CA ARG A 175 15.22 -3.58 -7.97
C ARG A 175 15.27 -3.52 -9.50
N GLU A 176 14.94 -4.62 -10.19
CA GLU A 176 14.86 -4.62 -11.67
C GLU A 176 13.85 -3.57 -12.17
N TRP A 177 12.69 -3.44 -11.51
CA TRP A 177 11.73 -2.40 -11.84
C TRP A 177 12.25 -0.98 -11.58
N LEU A 178 12.89 -0.75 -10.43
CA LEU A 178 13.45 0.55 -10.07
C LEU A 178 14.47 1.05 -11.10
N GLU A 179 15.26 0.14 -11.67
CA GLU A 179 16.25 0.41 -12.73
C GLU A 179 15.63 0.62 -14.13
N SER A 180 14.34 0.31 -14.32
CA SER A 180 13.63 0.45 -15.59
C SER A 180 12.93 1.80 -15.79
N ASP A 181 12.48 2.08 -17.01
CA ASP A 181 11.63 3.24 -17.32
C ASP A 181 10.13 3.01 -17.07
N SER A 182 9.74 1.90 -16.43
CA SER A 182 8.33 1.63 -16.12
C SER A 182 7.87 2.42 -14.89
N MET A 183 6.74 3.12 -15.02
CA MET A 183 6.12 3.90 -13.95
C MET A 183 5.47 3.02 -12.88
N VAL A 184 4.84 1.92 -13.29
CA VAL A 184 4.10 1.02 -12.39
C VAL A 184 4.72 -0.37 -12.41
N HIS A 185 4.69 -1.05 -11.27
CA HIS A 185 5.13 -2.44 -11.11
C HIS A 185 4.01 -3.29 -10.56
N ALA A 186 3.92 -4.52 -11.03
CA ALA A 186 3.09 -5.55 -10.41
C ALA A 186 3.84 -6.89 -10.40
N MET A 187 3.47 -7.78 -9.48
CA MET A 187 4.05 -9.11 -9.36
C MET A 187 3.00 -10.21 -9.22
N ARG A 188 3.17 -11.33 -9.93
CA ARG A 188 2.28 -12.50 -9.93
C ARG A 188 3.07 -13.79 -9.87
N ASP A 189 3.17 -14.37 -8.69
CA ASP A 189 4.11 -15.46 -8.42
C ASP A 189 3.46 -16.77 -7.96
N HIS A 190 2.14 -16.90 -8.10
CA HIS A 190 1.40 -18.10 -7.71
C HIS A 190 0.30 -18.43 -8.73
N PRO A 191 -0.07 -19.71 -8.96
CA PRO A 191 -1.14 -20.09 -9.90
C PRO A 191 -2.53 -19.51 -9.57
N ARG A 192 -2.72 -18.98 -8.36
CA ARG A 192 -3.96 -18.28 -7.95
C ARG A 192 -3.87 -16.76 -8.07
N HIS A 193 -2.74 -16.22 -8.52
CA HIS A 193 -2.51 -14.78 -8.69
C HIS A 193 -2.96 -14.28 -10.08
N GLY A 194 -4.04 -14.86 -10.61
CA GLY A 194 -4.60 -14.52 -11.92
C GLY A 194 -5.41 -13.22 -11.92
N ARG A 195 -4.86 -12.17 -11.33
CA ARG A 195 -5.44 -10.81 -11.34
C ARG A 195 -4.61 -9.90 -12.23
N HIS A 196 -5.20 -8.81 -12.69
CA HIS A 196 -4.47 -7.80 -13.48
C HIS A 196 -3.36 -7.17 -12.64
N ILE A 197 -3.71 -6.76 -11.41
CA ILE A 197 -2.81 -6.24 -10.40
C ILE A 197 -3.28 -6.83 -9.06
N LEU A 198 -2.37 -7.48 -8.32
CA LEU A 198 -2.65 -7.86 -6.94
C LEU A 198 -2.51 -6.63 -6.05
N ALA A 199 -3.50 -6.39 -5.21
CA ALA A 199 -3.57 -5.18 -4.39
C ALA A 199 -2.43 -5.06 -3.36
N GLY A 200 -1.88 -6.19 -2.92
CA GLY A 200 -0.68 -6.24 -2.08
C GLY A 200 0.64 -6.37 -2.83
N MET A 201 0.69 -6.45 -4.16
CA MET A 201 1.94 -6.71 -4.91
C MET A 201 2.13 -5.75 -6.08
N TRP A 202 2.00 -4.45 -5.82
CA TRP A 202 2.21 -3.42 -6.82
C TRP A 202 2.90 -2.19 -6.25
N GLY A 203 3.44 -1.35 -7.12
CA GLY A 203 4.07 -0.09 -6.73
C GLY A 203 4.11 0.90 -7.87
N ALA A 204 4.41 2.16 -7.55
CA ALA A 204 4.51 3.23 -8.54
C ALA A 204 5.65 4.20 -8.25
N LYS A 205 6.30 4.66 -9.31
CA LYS A 205 7.21 5.82 -9.35
C LYS A 205 6.37 7.08 -9.55
N THR A 206 5.75 7.57 -8.47
CA THR A 206 4.87 8.75 -8.51
C THR A 206 5.59 9.97 -9.10
N PHE A 207 6.90 10.10 -8.90
CA PHE A 207 7.69 11.22 -9.45
C PHE A 207 7.64 11.31 -10.98
N MET A 208 7.37 10.21 -11.69
CA MET A 208 7.28 10.22 -13.16
C MET A 208 6.03 10.95 -13.66
N ASN A 209 4.93 10.89 -12.91
CA ASN A 209 3.70 11.63 -13.20
C ASN A 209 2.81 11.77 -11.94
N ARG A 210 3.18 12.71 -11.06
CA ARG A 210 2.49 12.90 -9.76
C ARG A 210 1.01 13.22 -9.93
N SER A 211 0.68 14.10 -10.88
CA SER A 211 -0.70 14.50 -11.12
C SER A 211 -1.56 13.32 -11.55
N LEU A 212 -1.07 12.49 -12.48
CA LEU A 212 -1.80 11.30 -12.90
C LEU A 212 -1.97 10.30 -11.77
N MET A 213 -0.90 10.00 -11.03
CA MET A 213 -0.98 9.03 -9.92
C MET A 213 -1.92 9.52 -8.81
N ALA A 214 -1.86 10.80 -8.43
CA ALA A 214 -2.77 11.38 -7.46
C ALA A 214 -4.23 11.31 -7.94
N SER A 215 -4.50 11.64 -9.21
CA SER A 215 -5.85 11.55 -9.78
C SER A 215 -6.37 10.11 -9.86
N LEU A 216 -5.53 9.14 -10.22
CA LEU A 216 -5.91 7.73 -10.27
C LEU A 216 -6.18 7.18 -8.86
N THR A 217 -5.32 7.51 -7.88
CA THR A 217 -5.54 7.13 -6.49
C THR A 217 -6.81 7.77 -5.93
N ALA A 218 -7.04 9.06 -6.18
CA ALA A 218 -8.28 9.73 -5.77
C ALA A 218 -9.51 9.08 -6.42
N LYS A 219 -9.45 8.73 -7.70
CA LYS A 219 -10.53 8.03 -8.39
C LYS A 219 -10.81 6.63 -7.81
N MET A 220 -9.76 5.88 -7.45
CA MET A 220 -9.90 4.58 -6.79
C MET A 220 -10.47 4.71 -5.38
N LEU A 221 -10.07 5.72 -4.62
CA LEU A 221 -10.52 5.86 -3.23
C LEU A 221 -11.89 6.54 -3.15
N PHE A 222 -12.16 7.60 -3.90
CA PHE A 222 -13.29 8.48 -3.60
C PHE A 222 -14.41 8.48 -4.66
N GLU A 223 -14.16 7.97 -5.87
CA GLU A 223 -15.10 8.13 -7.00
C GLU A 223 -15.65 6.81 -7.54
N THR A 224 -14.93 5.70 -7.36
CA THR A 224 -15.29 4.41 -7.96
C THR A 224 -15.99 3.53 -6.94
N HIS A 225 -17.23 3.13 -7.27
CA HIS A 225 -18.07 2.25 -6.46
C HIS A 225 -18.26 0.92 -7.20
N LEU A 226 -18.01 -0.19 -6.50
CA LEU A 226 -18.29 -1.54 -7.00
C LEU A 226 -19.26 -2.22 -6.03
N ASP A 227 -20.23 -2.97 -6.56
CA ASP A 227 -21.34 -3.53 -5.80
C ASP A 227 -20.98 -4.84 -5.03
N HIS A 228 -19.72 -4.98 -4.61
CA HIS A 228 -19.23 -6.16 -3.88
C HIS A 228 -18.01 -5.87 -3.01
N GLU A 229 -17.90 -6.54 -1.86
CA GLU A 229 -16.84 -6.29 -0.87
C GLU A 229 -15.59 -7.16 -1.08
N LYS A 230 -15.76 -8.37 -1.65
CA LYS A 230 -14.68 -9.34 -1.77
C LYS A 230 -13.76 -8.96 -2.93
N GLU A 231 -12.46 -8.85 -2.67
CA GLU A 231 -11.42 -8.53 -3.68
C GLU A 231 -11.61 -7.16 -4.35
N PHE A 232 -12.38 -6.27 -3.73
CA PHE A 232 -12.65 -4.90 -4.17
C PHE A 232 -11.36 -4.14 -4.52
N ASP A 233 -10.34 -4.26 -3.68
CA ASP A 233 -9.03 -3.62 -3.85
C ASP A 233 -8.28 -4.10 -5.10
N GLN A 234 -8.48 -5.34 -5.53
CA GLN A 234 -7.90 -5.85 -6.78
C GLN A 234 -8.74 -5.46 -7.99
N ASP A 235 -10.07 -5.48 -7.86
CA ASP A 235 -10.97 -5.11 -8.95
C ASP A 235 -10.88 -3.62 -9.27
N ILE A 236 -10.73 -2.75 -8.27
CA ILE A 236 -10.58 -1.31 -8.52
C ILE A 236 -9.28 -0.98 -9.24
N LEU A 237 -8.20 -1.73 -8.97
CA LEU A 237 -6.95 -1.63 -9.71
C LEU A 237 -7.13 -2.08 -11.17
N ARG A 238 -7.95 -3.11 -11.43
CA ARG A 238 -8.32 -3.53 -12.80
C ARG A 238 -9.12 -2.45 -13.52
N GLU A 239 -10.10 -1.84 -12.87
CA GLU A 239 -11.01 -0.89 -13.52
C GLU A 239 -10.36 0.50 -13.74
N VAL A 240 -9.48 0.93 -12.84
CA VAL A 240 -8.94 2.29 -12.83
C VAL A 240 -7.47 2.33 -13.24
N LEU A 241 -6.60 1.63 -12.50
CA LEU A 241 -5.15 1.77 -12.66
C LEU A 241 -4.65 1.05 -13.92
N TRP A 242 -5.09 -0.19 -14.14
CA TRP A 242 -4.64 -1.02 -15.26
C TRP A 242 -4.86 -0.37 -16.63
N PRO A 243 -6.08 0.04 -17.04
CA PRO A 243 -6.29 0.62 -18.36
C PRO A 243 -5.51 1.94 -18.56
N ALA A 244 -5.28 2.69 -17.49
CA ALA A 244 -4.55 3.96 -17.54
C ALA A 244 -3.02 3.76 -17.64
N THR A 245 -2.47 2.66 -17.10
CA THR A 245 -1.02 2.52 -16.89
C THR A 245 -0.40 1.28 -17.52
N LYS A 246 -1.16 0.36 -18.12
CA LYS A 246 -0.62 -0.91 -18.64
C LYS A 246 0.56 -0.75 -19.61
N ASN A 247 0.58 0.31 -20.43
CA ASN A 247 1.68 0.59 -21.36
C ASN A 247 2.94 1.18 -20.69
N GLN A 248 2.85 1.55 -19.41
CA GLN A 248 3.94 2.07 -18.58
C GLN A 248 4.22 1.13 -17.40
N MET A 249 3.75 -0.12 -17.47
CA MET A 249 3.84 -1.09 -16.39
C MET A 249 4.85 -2.18 -16.71
N MET A 250 5.66 -2.55 -15.72
CA MET A 250 6.44 -3.77 -15.70
C MET A 250 5.72 -4.80 -14.83
N VAL A 251 5.55 -6.02 -15.34
CA VAL A 251 4.93 -7.09 -14.56
C VAL A 251 5.84 -8.29 -14.49
N HIS A 252 6.27 -8.64 -13.27
CA HIS A 252 6.97 -9.89 -13.04
C HIS A 252 5.95 -11.01 -12.84
N ASP A 253 5.99 -12.02 -13.71
CA ASP A 253 4.94 -13.03 -13.78
C ASP A 253 5.48 -14.43 -14.02
N SER A 254 5.15 -15.35 -13.11
CA SER A 254 5.58 -16.74 -13.15
C SER A 254 4.62 -17.65 -13.94
N TYR A 255 3.39 -17.22 -14.19
CA TYR A 255 2.32 -18.10 -14.70
C TYR A 255 1.50 -17.53 -15.85
N PHE A 256 1.22 -16.23 -15.88
CA PHE A 256 0.21 -15.64 -16.77
C PHE A 256 0.79 -14.74 -17.86
N CYS A 257 2.11 -14.82 -18.09
CA CYS A 257 2.84 -13.97 -19.04
C CYS A 257 2.38 -14.07 -20.51
N SER A 258 1.59 -15.09 -20.86
CA SER A 258 1.10 -15.35 -22.21
C SER A 258 -0.43 -15.34 -22.32
N GLU A 259 -1.14 -15.00 -21.25
CA GLU A 259 -2.60 -14.99 -21.26
C GLU A 259 -3.14 -13.72 -21.93
N PRO A 260 -4.04 -13.83 -22.92
CA PRO A 260 -4.56 -12.67 -23.66
C PRO A 260 -5.24 -11.61 -22.78
N GLU A 261 -5.89 -12.04 -21.69
CA GLU A 261 -6.57 -11.13 -20.75
C GLU A 261 -5.60 -10.09 -20.16
N PHE A 262 -4.32 -10.45 -20.02
CA PHE A 262 -3.33 -9.56 -19.43
C PHE A 262 -2.45 -8.85 -20.47
N GLU A 263 -2.84 -8.81 -21.75
CA GLU A 263 -2.05 -8.14 -22.80
C GLU A 263 -1.81 -6.63 -22.49
N GLY A 264 -0.59 -6.16 -22.74
CA GLY A 264 -0.23 -4.74 -22.66
C GLY A 264 1.10 -4.46 -21.94
N PRO A 265 1.30 -4.90 -20.69
CA PRO A 265 2.50 -4.59 -19.93
C PRO A 265 3.81 -5.17 -20.46
N ALA A 266 4.92 -4.60 -19.99
CA ALA A 266 6.24 -5.17 -20.16
C ALA A 266 6.44 -6.37 -19.22
N TYR A 267 6.04 -7.54 -19.71
CA TYR A 267 6.21 -8.82 -19.00
C TYR A 267 7.67 -9.19 -18.80
N ARG A 268 7.99 -9.55 -17.56
CA ARG A 268 9.28 -10.09 -17.16
C ARG A 268 9.08 -11.39 -16.36
N PRO A 269 9.93 -12.40 -16.57
CA PRO A 269 10.05 -13.47 -15.59
C PRO A 269 10.73 -12.90 -14.34
N PHE A 270 10.56 -13.54 -13.18
CA PHE A 270 11.30 -13.12 -11.98
C PHE A 270 12.82 -13.29 -12.18
N PRO A 271 13.63 -12.33 -11.67
CA PRO A 271 15.08 -12.34 -11.88
C PRO A 271 15.81 -13.39 -11.04
N THR A 272 15.15 -13.91 -9.99
CA THR A 272 15.72 -14.87 -9.06
C THR A 272 14.95 -16.19 -9.16
N ARG A 273 15.59 -17.34 -8.85
CA ARG A 273 14.90 -18.63 -8.80
C ARG A 273 13.98 -18.69 -7.59
N ARG A 274 12.83 -19.34 -7.70
CA ARG A 274 11.98 -19.61 -6.53
C ARG A 274 12.75 -20.48 -5.52
N ASP A 275 12.75 -20.08 -4.26
CA ASP A 275 13.25 -20.93 -3.20
C ASP A 275 12.12 -21.83 -2.67
N ALA A 276 12.32 -23.14 -2.81
CA ALA A 276 11.34 -24.17 -2.50
C ALA A 276 9.94 -23.84 -3.04
N LYS A 277 9.01 -23.47 -2.16
CA LYS A 277 7.62 -23.14 -2.48
C LYS A 277 7.26 -21.70 -2.11
N PHE A 278 8.20 -20.91 -1.60
CA PHE A 278 7.95 -19.53 -1.21
C PHE A 278 7.75 -18.67 -2.46
N PHE A 279 6.75 -17.79 -2.42
CA PHE A 279 6.36 -16.92 -3.52
C PHE A 279 6.16 -15.50 -2.98
N VAL A 280 6.26 -14.48 -3.83
CA VAL A 280 5.95 -13.10 -3.38
C VAL A 280 4.47 -13.01 -2.98
N SER A 281 4.16 -12.34 -1.87
CA SER A 281 2.86 -12.41 -1.16
C SER A 281 2.61 -13.65 -0.33
N TYR A 282 3.64 -14.45 -0.07
CA TYR A 282 3.56 -15.47 0.97
C TYR A 282 3.61 -14.84 2.37
N GLY A 283 2.87 -15.43 3.30
CA GLY A 283 3.09 -15.21 4.73
C GLY A 283 2.61 -16.38 5.58
N PRO A 284 2.92 -16.36 6.88
CA PRO A 284 2.77 -17.51 7.79
C PRO A 284 1.33 -18.03 7.89
N ARG A 285 0.33 -17.20 7.60
CA ARG A 285 -1.09 -17.60 7.56
C ARG A 285 -1.47 -18.49 6.38
N PHE A 286 -0.70 -18.45 5.29
CA PHE A 286 -1.01 -19.15 4.05
C PHE A 286 -0.05 -20.32 3.78
N LEU A 287 0.48 -20.96 4.84
CA LEU A 287 1.21 -22.23 4.73
C LEU A 287 0.50 -23.28 3.84
N PRO A 288 -0.84 -23.43 3.85
CA PRO A 288 -1.52 -24.33 2.92
C PRO A 288 -1.32 -23.97 1.44
N ALA A 289 -1.25 -22.68 1.10
CA ALA A 289 -1.11 -22.21 -0.28
C ALA A 289 0.24 -22.60 -0.89
N LEU A 290 1.29 -22.78 -0.08
CA LEU A 290 2.57 -23.32 -0.55
C LEU A 290 2.36 -24.67 -1.28
N LYS A 291 1.39 -25.49 -0.87
CA LYS A 291 1.12 -26.79 -1.51
C LYS A 291 0.61 -26.66 -2.95
N ASP A 292 0.01 -25.52 -3.29
CA ASP A 292 -0.60 -25.25 -4.59
C ASP A 292 0.39 -24.68 -5.62
N VAL A 293 1.64 -24.44 -5.23
CA VAL A 293 2.70 -24.00 -6.15
C VAL A 293 3.00 -25.10 -7.17
N THR A 294 2.67 -24.82 -8.44
CA THR A 294 2.92 -25.70 -9.58
C THR A 294 4.13 -25.23 -10.39
N LYS A 295 4.53 -26.03 -11.38
CA LYS A 295 5.64 -25.69 -12.28
C LYS A 295 5.26 -24.49 -13.15
N CYS A 296 6.19 -23.56 -13.34
CA CYS A 296 6.01 -22.45 -14.28
C CYS A 296 5.81 -22.94 -15.72
N PRO A 297 4.92 -22.29 -16.50
CA PRO A 297 4.89 -22.46 -17.95
C PRO A 297 6.25 -22.14 -18.57
N LEU A 298 6.65 -22.89 -19.59
CA LEU A 298 7.99 -22.75 -20.21
C LEU A 298 8.23 -21.33 -20.76
N GLN A 299 7.17 -20.70 -21.27
CA GLN A 299 7.20 -19.36 -21.84
C GLN A 299 7.38 -18.24 -20.79
N CYS A 300 7.02 -18.49 -19.53
CA CYS A 300 7.16 -17.51 -18.43
C CYS A 300 8.46 -17.67 -17.64
N ARG A 301 9.34 -18.58 -18.06
CA ARG A 301 10.66 -18.75 -17.43
C ARG A 301 11.68 -17.79 -18.04
N PRO A 302 12.71 -17.38 -17.29
CA PRO A 302 13.82 -16.60 -17.83
C PRO A 302 14.45 -17.31 -19.03
N ARG A 303 14.76 -16.54 -20.09
CA ARG A 303 15.34 -17.10 -21.34
C ARG A 303 16.64 -17.84 -21.09
N GLU A 304 17.48 -17.31 -20.21
CA GLU A 304 18.78 -17.88 -19.82
C GLU A 304 18.64 -18.99 -18.76
N HIS A 305 17.48 -19.08 -18.10
CA HIS A 305 17.23 -20.03 -17.02
C HIS A 305 15.95 -20.86 -17.24
N ARG A 306 15.73 -21.37 -18.45
CA ARG A 306 14.56 -22.23 -18.76
C ARG A 306 14.46 -23.50 -17.91
N TYR A 307 15.56 -23.90 -17.27
CA TYR A 307 15.63 -25.02 -16.33
C TYR A 307 15.06 -24.70 -14.94
N TRP A 308 14.71 -23.44 -14.64
CA TRP A 308 13.96 -23.07 -13.43
C TRP A 308 12.51 -23.53 -13.58
N VAL A 309 12.27 -24.79 -13.24
CA VAL A 309 10.94 -25.41 -13.31
C VAL A 309 9.96 -24.74 -12.33
N TYR A 310 10.50 -24.34 -11.17
CA TYR A 310 9.90 -23.38 -10.26
C TYR A 310 10.66 -22.07 -10.44
N CYS A 311 10.24 -21.34 -11.45
CA CYS A 311 10.36 -19.90 -11.49
C CYS A 311 9.22 -19.32 -10.64
#